data_AF-A0AAW3ANT6-F1
#
_entry.id   AF-A0AAW3ANT6-F1
#
_cell.length_a   1.000
_cell.length_b   1.000
_cell.length_c   1.000
_cell.angle_alpha   90.00
_cell.angle_beta   90.00
_cell.angle_gamma   90.00
#
_symmetry.space_group_name_H-M   'P 1'
#
loop_
_entity.id
_entity.type
_entity.pdbx_description
1 polymer ?
#
loop_
_entity_poly.entity_id
_entity_poly.type
_entity_poly.pdbx_seq_one_letter_code
_entity_poly.pdbx_strand_id
1 'polypeptide(L)'
;MTATRARKDPLRRIGNGNAVAGGLDMTRVGILSDRELAFFHRLAYAGSQAAEQQQRDARKQEEDRRRELSKARAAGWPNTIEARHDRFLQAQQDAKDATEARQRVLDELYAEQLKEEHKAIIARQELEALKEDPRGRHLRSMKMLHEALKGREEQVAYKQMLKREEEEQDANFQRECQLQLWGDQAEKLHKKLETRQRNMEEKNANLEIVLYQINQRREERAAQLQDRKRVDQEAAEERAEQLEEEAQRRARDVENGAYNEAHRRAALTKSQKLRTRVTENAKDEAALRAEEEKVDSLKRWVLEHQEKKQAAFEERKKAGLQRYLDEARPENLPIYRTQDVFEQKGQSFLQRLYDSDANQKEKQHIHRLEMEKERLELEEQKAAEARGDVGSGDGVNGESLRRHGAATTAAGFLNKAEEKAYMEEMRRYPEQLRAKEAEEAAARRAEALRIERIQKLQAAEKRENVHRAVEARRFEFQQQQAQQEADDARYRAYIDSVVPADMDPFLYRKATQLQ
;
A
#
# COMPACT_ATOMS: atom_id res chain seq x y z
N MET A 1 3.36 125.23 -37.69
CA MET A 1 2.91 125.12 -39.09
C MET A 1 4.05 125.55 -40.01
N THR A 2 4.73 124.61 -40.66
CA THR A 2 5.75 124.91 -41.67
C THR A 2 5.10 124.86 -43.05
N ALA A 3 4.90 126.02 -43.68
CA ALA A 3 4.29 126.09 -45.01
C ALA A 3 5.25 125.52 -46.06
N THR A 4 5.11 124.23 -46.36
CA THR A 4 5.86 123.55 -47.43
C THR A 4 5.43 124.09 -48.78
N ARG A 5 6.11 125.17 -49.22
CA ARG A 5 5.99 125.74 -50.57
C ARG A 5 6.13 124.60 -51.58
N ALA A 6 5.06 124.30 -52.30
CA ALA A 6 4.98 123.09 -53.12
C ALA A 6 6.13 123.09 -54.13
N ARG A 7 6.83 121.95 -54.25
CA ARG A 7 7.92 121.76 -55.21
C ARG A 7 7.35 121.18 -56.49
N LYS A 8 7.77 121.71 -57.64
CA LYS A 8 7.32 121.23 -58.95
C LYS A 8 8.01 119.90 -59.29
N ASP A 9 7.23 118.83 -59.34
CA ASP A 9 7.68 117.50 -59.80
C ASP A 9 7.95 117.55 -61.32
N PRO A 10 9.18 117.30 -61.80
CA PRO A 10 9.50 117.38 -63.23
C PRO A 10 8.86 116.28 -64.08
N LEU A 11 8.43 115.16 -63.49
CA LEU A 11 7.83 114.04 -64.22
C LEU A 11 6.34 114.29 -64.52
N ARG A 12 5.61 114.95 -63.60
CA ARG A 12 4.20 115.32 -63.79
C ARG A 12 4.03 116.59 -64.62
N ARG A 13 3.94 116.44 -65.95
CA ARG A 13 3.68 117.57 -66.87
C ARG A 13 2.33 118.29 -66.65
N ILE A 14 1.33 117.63 -66.06
CA ILE A 14 -0.03 118.17 -65.83
C ILE A 14 -0.47 117.86 -64.39
N GLY A 15 -1.16 118.82 -63.75
CA GLY A 15 -1.84 118.62 -62.45
C GLY A 15 -1.68 119.78 -61.47
N ASN A 16 -2.75 120.07 -60.70
CA ASN A 16 -2.87 121.28 -59.88
C ASN A 16 -1.72 121.49 -58.88
N GLY A 17 -1.19 120.42 -58.28
CA GLY A 17 -0.04 120.52 -57.36
C GLY A 17 1.19 121.17 -57.99
N ASN A 18 1.43 120.94 -59.28
CA ASN A 18 2.52 121.55 -60.03
C ASN A 18 2.21 122.96 -60.56
N ALA A 19 0.93 123.31 -60.70
CA ALA A 19 0.52 124.69 -61.00
C ALA A 19 0.67 125.60 -59.77
N VAL A 20 0.21 125.13 -58.60
CA VAL A 20 0.41 125.79 -57.29
C VAL A 20 1.90 125.92 -56.96
N ALA A 21 2.70 124.87 -57.19
CA ALA A 21 4.16 124.92 -57.06
C ALA A 21 4.83 125.94 -58.00
N GLY A 22 4.22 126.20 -59.16
CA GLY A 22 4.71 127.14 -60.17
C GLY A 22 4.32 128.61 -59.93
N GLY A 23 3.50 128.91 -58.93
CA GLY A 23 3.04 130.27 -58.64
C GLY A 23 2.03 130.84 -59.65
N LEU A 24 1.31 129.98 -60.38
CA LEU A 24 0.24 130.39 -61.29
C LEU A 24 -1.07 130.66 -60.52
N ASP A 25 -1.75 131.77 -60.84
CA ASP A 25 -3.07 132.08 -60.28
C ASP A 25 -4.08 130.98 -60.59
N MET A 26 -4.61 130.35 -59.54
CA MET A 26 -5.57 129.24 -59.66
C MET A 26 -6.88 129.63 -60.37
N THR A 27 -7.23 130.93 -60.39
CA THR A 27 -8.36 131.46 -61.18
C THR A 27 -8.18 131.33 -62.70
N ARG A 28 -6.95 131.06 -63.16
CA ARG A 28 -6.62 130.78 -64.57
C ARG A 28 -6.38 129.28 -64.84
N VAL A 29 -6.56 128.41 -63.84
CA VAL A 29 -6.26 126.97 -63.93
C VAL A 29 -7.57 126.17 -63.85
N GLY A 30 -8.09 125.76 -65.01
CA GLY A 30 -9.24 124.87 -65.08
C GLY A 30 -8.93 123.47 -64.56
N ILE A 31 -9.88 122.86 -63.83
CA ILE A 31 -9.84 121.45 -63.46
C ILE A 31 -10.35 120.63 -64.64
N LEU A 32 -9.58 119.62 -65.07
CA LEU A 32 -10.00 118.64 -66.07
C LEU A 32 -10.42 117.35 -65.37
N SER A 33 -11.67 116.91 -65.58
CA SER A 33 -12.15 115.59 -65.17
C SER A 33 -11.48 114.48 -65.97
N ASP A 34 -11.52 113.23 -65.51
CA ASP A 34 -10.98 112.08 -66.28
C ASP A 34 -11.65 111.91 -67.66
N ARG A 35 -12.89 112.37 -67.84
CA ARG A 35 -13.53 112.41 -69.17
C ARG A 35 -12.93 113.49 -70.07
N GLU A 36 -12.62 114.66 -69.53
CA GLU A 36 -11.96 115.72 -70.29
C GLU A 36 -10.48 115.39 -70.52
N LEU A 37 -9.77 114.81 -69.57
CA LEU A 37 -8.42 114.27 -69.76
C LEU A 37 -8.41 113.17 -70.83
N ALA A 38 -9.37 112.23 -70.80
CA ALA A 38 -9.54 111.26 -71.87
C ALA A 38 -9.93 111.91 -73.22
N PHE A 39 -10.66 113.03 -73.23
CA PHE A 39 -10.98 113.79 -74.43
C PHE A 39 -9.76 114.55 -74.99
N PHE A 40 -8.99 115.23 -74.14
CA PHE A 40 -7.73 115.87 -74.52
C PHE A 40 -6.65 114.86 -74.93
N HIS A 41 -6.61 113.67 -74.34
CA HIS A 41 -5.79 112.57 -74.84
C HIS A 41 -6.32 111.99 -76.15
N ARG A 42 -7.65 111.84 -76.33
CA ARG A 42 -8.25 111.47 -77.63
C ARG A 42 -8.02 112.54 -78.71
N LEU A 43 -7.84 113.81 -78.36
CA LEU A 43 -7.44 114.87 -79.29
C LEU A 43 -5.94 114.80 -79.60
N ALA A 44 -5.09 114.75 -78.56
CA ALA A 44 -3.63 114.66 -78.71
C ALA A 44 -3.16 113.38 -79.43
N TYR A 45 -3.94 112.30 -79.33
CA TYR A 45 -3.73 111.03 -80.01
C TYR A 45 -4.82 110.72 -81.06
N ALA A 46 -5.54 111.72 -81.57
CA ALA A 46 -6.63 111.55 -82.55
C ALA A 46 -6.20 110.81 -83.83
N GLY A 47 -4.92 110.92 -84.19
CA GLY A 47 -4.30 110.19 -85.31
C GLY A 47 -3.37 109.04 -84.90
N SER A 48 -3.35 108.60 -83.63
CA SER A 48 -2.37 107.62 -83.13
C SER A 48 -3.02 106.48 -82.33
N GLN A 49 -3.60 105.52 -83.06
CA GLN A 49 -4.13 104.27 -82.48
C GLN A 49 -3.06 103.47 -81.70
N ALA A 50 -1.80 103.55 -82.14
CA ALA A 50 -0.66 102.89 -81.51
C ALA A 50 -0.46 103.30 -80.04
N ALA A 51 -0.70 104.58 -79.70
CA ALA A 51 -0.55 105.08 -78.34
C ALA A 51 -1.61 104.50 -77.38
N GLU A 52 -2.82 104.20 -77.86
CA GLU A 52 -3.86 103.56 -77.04
C GLU A 52 -3.61 102.04 -76.89
N GLN A 53 -3.18 101.37 -77.97
CA GLN A 53 -2.82 99.94 -77.94
C GLN A 53 -1.70 99.65 -76.93
N GLN A 54 -0.60 100.40 -76.99
CA GLN A 54 0.54 100.25 -76.07
C GLN A 54 0.13 100.31 -74.59
N GLN A 55 -0.84 101.15 -74.21
CA GLN A 55 -1.32 101.22 -72.82
C GLN A 55 -2.18 100.03 -72.41
N ARG A 56 -2.98 99.47 -73.33
CA ARG A 56 -3.77 98.26 -73.09
C ARG A 56 -2.84 97.04 -72.92
N ASP A 57 -1.83 96.93 -73.78
CA ASP A 57 -0.84 95.85 -73.73
C ASP A 57 0.02 95.91 -72.47
N ALA A 58 0.46 97.11 -72.05
CA ALA A 58 1.20 97.29 -70.81
C ALA A 58 0.40 96.86 -69.57
N ARG A 59 -0.90 97.22 -69.49
CA ARG A 59 -1.78 96.77 -68.40
C ARG A 59 -1.95 95.25 -68.39
N LYS A 60 -2.16 94.64 -69.57
CA LYS A 60 -2.27 93.18 -69.70
C LYS A 60 -1.01 92.46 -69.22
N GLN A 61 0.17 92.95 -69.63
CA GLN A 61 1.45 92.41 -69.17
C GLN A 61 1.65 92.52 -67.65
N GLU A 62 1.19 93.60 -67.01
CA GLU A 62 1.19 93.70 -65.55
C GLU A 62 0.23 92.72 -64.88
N GLU A 63 -0.99 92.54 -65.40
CA GLU A 63 -1.95 91.58 -64.86
C GLU A 63 -1.45 90.14 -64.98
N ASP A 64 -0.91 89.76 -66.14
CA ASP A 64 -0.42 88.40 -66.38
C ASP A 64 0.80 88.09 -65.50
N ARG A 65 1.75 89.04 -65.33
CA ARG A 65 2.84 88.92 -64.34
C ARG A 65 2.33 88.76 -62.91
N ARG A 66 1.27 89.49 -62.51
CA ARG A 66 0.65 89.35 -61.18
C ARG A 66 -0.03 87.98 -61.01
N ARG A 67 -0.65 87.43 -62.06
CA ARG A 67 -1.24 86.08 -62.09
C ARG A 67 -0.16 85.00 -61.95
N GLU A 68 0.95 85.12 -62.67
CA GLU A 68 2.10 84.21 -62.59
C GLU A 68 2.73 84.20 -61.19
N LEU A 69 3.02 85.38 -60.62
CA LEU A 69 3.53 85.50 -59.25
C LEU A 69 2.55 84.98 -58.19
N SER A 70 1.24 85.09 -58.43
CA SER A 70 0.21 84.50 -57.57
C SER A 70 0.22 82.96 -57.64
N LYS A 71 0.25 82.39 -58.85
CA LYS A 71 0.36 80.93 -59.06
C LYS A 71 1.65 80.36 -58.44
N ALA A 72 2.79 81.01 -58.65
CA ALA A 72 4.07 80.58 -58.10
C ALA A 72 4.09 80.58 -56.56
N ARG A 73 3.38 81.53 -55.92
CA ARG A 73 3.19 81.53 -54.46
C ARG A 73 2.24 80.41 -54.00
N ALA A 74 1.12 80.22 -54.70
CA ALA A 74 0.11 79.23 -54.35
C ALA A 74 0.61 77.77 -54.52
N ALA A 75 1.50 77.51 -55.48
CA ALA A 75 2.10 76.19 -55.69
C ALA A 75 2.87 75.65 -54.47
N GLY A 76 3.39 76.54 -53.61
CA GLY A 76 4.05 76.16 -52.35
C GLY A 76 3.11 76.03 -51.14
N TRP A 77 1.79 76.17 -51.29
CA TRP A 77 0.86 76.20 -50.16
C TRP A 77 0.31 74.80 -49.81
N PRO A 78 0.61 74.25 -48.61
CA PRO A 78 0.21 72.89 -48.22
C PRO A 78 -1.29 72.72 -47.91
N ASN A 79 -2.10 73.74 -48.21
CA ASN A 79 -3.53 73.84 -47.87
C ASN A 79 -4.44 74.10 -49.08
N THR A 80 -3.91 74.08 -50.31
CA THR A 80 -4.77 74.09 -51.51
C THR A 80 -5.57 72.78 -51.60
N ILE A 81 -6.66 72.78 -52.37
CA ILE A 81 -7.47 71.58 -52.61
C ILE A 81 -6.63 70.51 -53.33
N GLU A 82 -5.83 70.94 -54.31
CA GLU A 82 -4.87 70.13 -55.06
C GLU A 82 -3.84 69.47 -54.12
N ALA A 83 -3.09 70.24 -53.32
CA ALA A 83 -2.09 69.69 -52.41
C ALA A 83 -2.68 68.79 -51.31
N ARG A 84 -3.97 68.95 -50.96
CA ARG A 84 -4.69 68.03 -50.07
C ARG A 84 -5.11 66.74 -50.78
N HIS A 85 -5.47 66.81 -52.05
CA HIS A 85 -5.76 65.64 -52.87
C HIS A 85 -4.49 64.81 -53.10
N ASP A 86 -3.39 65.44 -53.50
CA ASP A 86 -2.10 64.79 -53.74
C ASP A 86 -1.60 64.08 -52.47
N ARG A 87 -1.67 64.74 -51.31
CA ARG A 87 -1.33 64.15 -50.00
C ARG A 87 -2.24 62.99 -49.61
N PHE A 88 -3.51 63.01 -49.99
CA PHE A 88 -4.43 61.90 -49.75
C PHE A 88 -4.11 60.71 -50.67
N LEU A 89 -3.75 60.94 -51.92
CA LEU A 89 -3.29 59.90 -52.84
C LEU A 89 -1.96 59.29 -52.38
N GLN A 90 -1.00 60.12 -51.96
CA GLN A 90 0.26 59.67 -51.35
C GLN A 90 0.00 58.83 -50.11
N ALA A 91 -0.81 59.30 -49.15
CA ALA A 91 -1.14 58.53 -47.96
C ALA A 91 -1.88 57.22 -48.27
N GLN A 92 -2.64 57.12 -49.37
CA GLN A 92 -3.21 55.85 -49.83
C GLN A 92 -2.19 54.93 -50.50
N GLN A 93 -1.15 55.46 -51.15
CA GLN A 93 -0.02 54.69 -51.70
C GLN A 93 0.85 54.17 -50.55
N ASP A 94 1.31 55.06 -49.66
CA ASP A 94 2.07 54.72 -48.44
C ASP A 94 1.36 53.64 -47.61
N ALA A 95 0.02 53.73 -47.46
CA ALA A 95 -0.77 52.74 -46.74
C ALA A 95 -0.85 51.38 -47.47
N LYS A 96 -0.95 51.37 -48.81
CA LYS A 96 -0.93 50.13 -49.61
C LYS A 96 0.44 49.46 -49.53
N ASP A 97 1.50 50.21 -49.78
CA ASP A 97 2.87 49.73 -49.73
C ASP A 97 3.21 49.19 -48.33
N ALA A 98 2.74 49.86 -47.27
CA ALA A 98 2.86 49.36 -45.90
C ALA A 98 2.02 48.10 -45.61
N THR A 99 0.86 47.90 -46.26
CA THR A 99 0.12 46.63 -46.16
C THR A 99 0.76 45.51 -46.96
N GLU A 100 1.29 45.77 -48.15
CA GLU A 100 2.03 44.79 -48.95
C GLU A 100 3.33 44.37 -48.24
N ALA A 101 4.08 45.31 -47.66
CA ALA A 101 5.28 45.01 -46.89
C ALA A 101 4.97 44.10 -45.68
N ARG A 102 3.83 44.33 -44.99
CA ARG A 102 3.37 43.46 -43.90
C ARG A 102 2.94 42.08 -44.40
N GLN A 103 2.27 42.00 -45.55
CA GLN A 103 1.89 40.72 -46.16
C GLN A 103 3.12 39.90 -46.54
N ARG A 104 4.11 40.51 -47.22
CA ARG A 104 5.36 39.84 -47.59
C ARG A 104 6.11 39.29 -46.38
N VAL A 105 6.21 40.05 -45.28
CA VAL A 105 6.83 39.57 -44.02
C VAL A 105 6.03 38.42 -43.39
N LEU A 106 4.69 38.44 -43.46
CA LEU A 106 3.87 37.31 -42.99
C LEU A 106 4.03 36.07 -43.89
N ASP A 107 4.07 36.25 -45.20
CA ASP A 107 4.28 35.17 -46.18
C ASP A 107 5.69 34.54 -46.02
N GLU A 108 6.71 35.36 -45.76
CA GLU A 108 8.06 34.92 -45.41
C GLU A 108 8.07 34.09 -44.13
N LEU A 109 7.43 34.58 -43.04
CA LEU A 109 7.31 33.86 -41.76
C LEU A 109 6.52 32.54 -41.90
N TYR A 110 5.43 32.52 -42.67
CA TYR A 110 4.70 31.28 -42.97
C TYR A 110 5.55 30.31 -43.79
N ALA A 111 6.31 30.81 -44.77
CA ALA A 111 7.24 30.00 -45.54
C ALA A 111 8.43 29.49 -44.71
N GLU A 112 8.81 30.15 -43.62
CA GLU A 112 9.77 29.63 -42.65
C GLU A 112 9.16 28.57 -41.73
N GLN A 113 7.97 28.82 -41.16
CA GLN A 113 7.22 27.85 -40.37
C GLN A 113 7.00 26.53 -41.14
N LEU A 114 6.54 26.60 -42.40
CA LEU A 114 6.36 25.40 -43.24
C LEU A 114 7.67 24.65 -43.52
N LYS A 115 8.82 25.34 -43.60
CA LYS A 115 10.14 24.68 -43.71
C LYS A 115 10.53 24.00 -42.40
N GLU A 116 10.21 24.59 -41.24
CA GLU A 116 10.49 24.00 -39.93
C GLU A 116 9.57 22.82 -39.63
N GLU A 117 8.28 22.91 -39.92
CA GLU A 117 7.34 21.77 -39.87
C GLU A 117 7.80 20.63 -40.79
N HIS A 118 8.21 20.93 -42.03
CA HIS A 118 8.70 19.91 -42.95
C HIS A 118 9.99 19.25 -42.45
N LYS A 119 10.95 20.02 -41.93
CA LYS A 119 12.15 19.47 -41.25
C LYS A 119 11.78 18.59 -40.06
N ALA A 120 10.80 19.00 -39.24
CA ALA A 120 10.34 18.24 -38.09
C ALA A 120 9.61 16.94 -38.48
N ILE A 121 8.89 16.93 -39.61
CA ILE A 121 8.30 15.72 -40.20
C ILE A 121 9.39 14.77 -40.69
N ILE A 122 10.38 15.27 -41.44
CA ILE A 122 11.53 14.46 -41.91
C ILE A 122 12.27 13.87 -40.71
N ALA A 123 12.63 14.68 -39.71
CA ALA A 123 13.34 14.20 -38.53
C ALA A 123 12.55 13.17 -37.71
N ARG A 124 11.20 13.25 -37.70
CA ARG A 124 10.35 12.20 -37.10
C ARG A 124 10.40 10.90 -37.91
N GLN A 125 10.30 10.99 -39.23
CA GLN A 125 10.37 9.83 -40.13
C GLN A 125 11.74 9.14 -40.08
N GLU A 126 12.83 9.91 -40.04
CA GLU A 126 14.19 9.41 -39.81
C GLU A 126 14.30 8.71 -38.44
N LEU A 127 13.82 9.34 -37.36
CA LEU A 127 13.77 8.72 -36.03
C LEU A 127 12.82 7.53 -35.93
N GLU A 128 11.85 7.38 -36.81
CA GLU A 128 10.95 6.22 -36.87
C GLU A 128 11.63 5.06 -37.62
N ALA A 129 12.25 5.31 -38.77
CA ALA A 129 13.08 4.33 -39.47
C ALA A 129 14.20 3.76 -38.56
N LEU A 130 14.93 4.64 -37.85
CA LEU A 130 15.98 4.24 -36.90
C LEU A 130 15.45 3.42 -35.69
N LYS A 131 14.16 3.50 -35.34
CA LYS A 131 13.51 2.66 -34.31
C LYS A 131 13.02 1.33 -34.86
N GLU A 132 12.52 1.33 -36.09
CA GLU A 132 11.93 0.15 -36.73
C GLU A 132 12.98 -0.83 -37.29
N ASP A 133 14.19 -0.37 -37.56
CA ASP A 133 15.35 -1.20 -37.88
C ASP A 133 15.65 -2.22 -36.75
N PRO A 134 16.07 -3.47 -37.05
CA PRO A 134 16.56 -4.43 -36.06
C PRO A 134 17.56 -3.87 -35.03
N ARG A 135 18.46 -2.98 -35.45
CA ARG A 135 19.43 -2.26 -34.60
C ARG A 135 18.75 -1.37 -33.58
N GLY A 136 17.72 -0.62 -34.00
CA GLY A 136 16.87 0.20 -33.12
C GLY A 136 16.06 -0.63 -32.13
N ARG A 137 15.51 -1.76 -32.58
CA ARG A 137 14.81 -2.73 -31.72
C ARG A 137 15.75 -3.34 -30.67
N HIS A 138 16.98 -3.67 -31.06
CA HIS A 138 18.02 -4.19 -30.16
C HIS A 138 18.43 -3.15 -29.11
N LEU A 139 18.72 -1.91 -29.53
CA LEU A 139 18.95 -0.78 -28.61
C LEU A 139 17.79 -0.61 -27.62
N ARG A 140 16.54 -0.64 -28.09
CA ARG A 140 15.35 -0.60 -27.23
C ARG A 140 15.34 -1.75 -26.23
N SER A 141 15.69 -2.97 -26.64
CA SER A 141 15.75 -4.12 -25.72
C SER A 141 16.82 -3.95 -24.63
N MET A 142 17.99 -3.40 -24.96
CA MET A 142 19.06 -3.13 -23.97
C MET A 142 18.63 -2.05 -22.95
N LYS A 143 17.86 -1.03 -23.39
CA LYS A 143 17.29 0.00 -22.50
C LYS A 143 16.25 -0.57 -21.54
N MET A 144 15.28 -1.32 -22.05
CA MET A 144 14.28 -2.01 -21.21
C MET A 144 14.95 -2.96 -20.20
N LEU A 145 16.09 -3.56 -20.57
CA LEU A 145 16.87 -4.42 -19.67
C LEU A 145 17.62 -3.61 -18.60
N HIS A 146 18.20 -2.45 -18.93
CA HIS A 146 18.79 -1.52 -17.95
C HIS A 146 17.75 -1.04 -16.92
N GLU A 147 16.57 -0.64 -17.40
CA GLU A 147 15.43 -0.24 -16.57
C GLU A 147 14.95 -1.40 -15.66
N ALA A 148 14.92 -2.64 -16.18
CA ALA A 148 14.58 -3.82 -15.40
C ALA A 148 15.67 -4.22 -14.37
N LEU A 149 16.96 -3.95 -14.64
CA LEU A 149 18.03 -4.15 -13.66
C LEU A 149 17.92 -3.13 -12.51
N LYS A 150 17.71 -1.84 -12.81
CA LYS A 150 17.45 -0.81 -11.78
C LYS A 150 16.25 -1.17 -10.91
N GLY A 151 15.11 -1.50 -11.51
CA GLY A 151 13.91 -1.91 -10.76
C GLY A 151 14.13 -3.18 -9.93
N ARG A 152 15.04 -4.07 -10.35
CA ARG A 152 15.46 -5.24 -9.54
C ARG A 152 16.35 -4.85 -8.37
N GLU A 153 17.29 -3.92 -8.56
CA GLU A 153 18.15 -3.41 -7.49
C GLU A 153 17.33 -2.68 -6.42
N GLU A 154 16.39 -1.83 -6.82
CA GLU A 154 15.41 -1.17 -5.94
C GLU A 154 14.58 -2.19 -5.15
N GLN A 155 14.05 -3.24 -5.82
CA GLN A 155 13.32 -4.32 -5.13
C GLN A 155 14.20 -5.12 -4.15
N VAL A 156 15.48 -5.32 -4.46
CA VAL A 156 16.41 -6.01 -3.56
C VAL A 156 16.75 -5.13 -2.36
N ALA A 157 16.99 -3.83 -2.56
CA ALA A 157 17.22 -2.87 -1.48
C ALA A 157 15.99 -2.76 -0.56
N TYR A 158 14.79 -2.65 -1.13
CA TYR A 158 13.54 -2.64 -0.36
C TYR A 158 13.35 -3.92 0.45
N LYS A 159 13.60 -5.11 -0.14
CA LYS A 159 13.55 -6.39 0.58
C LYS A 159 14.63 -6.52 1.66
N GLN A 160 15.77 -5.85 1.54
CA GLN A 160 16.78 -5.80 2.62
C GLN A 160 16.37 -4.87 3.76
N MET A 161 15.69 -3.76 3.47
CA MET A 161 15.13 -2.88 4.50
C MET A 161 14.00 -3.56 5.26
N LEU A 162 13.02 -4.11 4.54
CA LEU A 162 11.87 -4.81 5.14
C LEU A 162 12.32 -5.99 6.03
N LYS A 163 13.35 -6.74 5.62
CA LYS A 163 13.95 -7.79 6.47
C LYS A 163 14.59 -7.28 7.76
N ARG A 164 15.21 -6.10 7.74
CA ARG A 164 15.75 -5.48 8.96
C ARG A 164 14.63 -5.03 9.88
N GLU A 165 13.54 -4.50 9.31
CA GLU A 165 12.34 -4.12 10.06
C GLU A 165 11.65 -5.36 10.67
N GLU A 166 11.63 -6.50 9.98
CA GLU A 166 11.20 -7.81 10.51
C GLU A 166 12.14 -8.30 11.64
N GLU A 167 13.47 -8.31 11.41
CA GLU A 167 14.48 -8.73 12.39
C GLU A 167 14.45 -7.85 13.67
N GLU A 168 14.22 -6.54 13.55
CA GLU A 168 14.05 -5.62 14.69
C GLU A 168 12.72 -5.85 15.43
N GLN A 169 11.63 -6.15 14.72
CA GLN A 169 10.34 -6.50 15.33
C GLN A 169 10.43 -7.82 16.11
N ASP A 170 11.01 -8.87 15.52
CA ASP A 170 11.23 -10.16 16.19
C ASP A 170 12.13 -10.00 17.43
N ALA A 171 13.20 -9.20 17.33
CA ALA A 171 14.09 -8.93 18.46
C ALA A 171 13.38 -8.17 19.60
N ASN A 172 12.45 -7.27 19.27
CA ASN A 172 11.65 -6.56 20.28
C ASN A 172 10.57 -7.47 20.90
N PHE A 173 9.87 -8.27 20.11
CA PHE A 173 8.92 -9.27 20.62
C PHE A 173 9.59 -10.28 21.55
N GLN A 174 10.78 -10.77 21.20
CA GLN A 174 11.56 -11.66 22.08
C GLN A 174 11.95 -10.98 23.41
N ARG A 175 12.28 -9.68 23.40
CA ARG A 175 12.53 -8.91 24.63
C ARG A 175 11.28 -8.77 25.49
N GLU A 176 10.13 -8.50 24.88
CA GLU A 176 8.84 -8.42 25.58
C GLU A 176 8.48 -9.76 26.25
N CYS A 177 8.63 -10.88 25.55
CA CYS A 177 8.43 -12.21 26.13
C CYS A 177 9.41 -12.50 27.29
N GLN A 178 10.68 -12.08 27.20
CA GLN A 178 11.64 -12.23 28.29
C GLN A 178 11.26 -11.38 29.52
N LEU A 179 10.85 -10.13 29.31
CA LEU A 179 10.38 -9.24 30.38
C LEU A 179 9.11 -9.77 31.05
N GLN A 180 8.16 -10.29 30.27
CA GLN A 180 6.97 -10.98 30.80
C GLN A 180 7.37 -12.19 31.65
N LEU A 181 8.24 -13.09 31.15
CA LEU A 181 8.72 -14.26 31.90
C LEU A 181 9.45 -13.88 33.20
N TRP A 182 10.19 -12.76 33.24
CA TRP A 182 10.82 -12.26 34.45
C TRP A 182 9.81 -11.69 35.45
N GLY A 183 8.81 -10.93 35.00
CA GLY A 183 7.70 -10.47 35.83
C GLY A 183 6.92 -11.63 36.44
N ASP A 184 6.61 -12.63 35.62
CA ASP A 184 5.90 -13.86 36.00
C ASP A 184 6.69 -14.68 37.05
N GLN A 185 8.02 -14.69 36.97
CA GLN A 185 8.90 -15.28 37.98
C GLN A 185 8.96 -14.44 39.26
N ALA A 186 9.03 -13.11 39.15
CA ALA A 186 9.02 -12.19 40.30
C ALA A 186 7.72 -12.31 41.10
N GLU A 187 6.56 -12.36 40.45
CA GLU A 187 5.27 -12.62 41.11
C GLU A 187 5.24 -13.98 41.82
N LYS A 188 5.75 -15.04 41.17
CA LYS A 188 5.81 -16.39 41.75
C LYS A 188 6.77 -16.46 42.94
N LEU A 189 7.79 -15.59 43.00
CA LEU A 189 8.65 -15.42 44.17
C LEU A 189 7.97 -14.58 45.27
N HIS A 190 7.31 -13.48 44.92
CA HIS A 190 6.55 -12.64 45.86
C HIS A 190 5.50 -13.47 46.62
N LYS A 191 4.65 -14.21 45.90
CA LYS A 191 3.61 -15.08 46.48
C LYS A 191 4.19 -16.19 47.37
N LYS A 192 5.43 -16.65 47.11
CA LYS A 192 6.18 -17.58 47.97
C LYS A 192 6.79 -16.91 49.21
N LEU A 193 7.07 -15.62 49.18
CA LEU A 193 7.54 -14.85 50.33
C LEU A 193 6.37 -14.46 51.24
N GLU A 194 5.26 -13.97 50.68
CA GLU A 194 4.02 -13.67 51.43
C GLU A 194 3.49 -14.90 52.19
N THR A 195 3.44 -16.06 51.53
CA THR A 195 3.02 -17.30 52.19
C THR A 195 4.01 -17.76 53.25
N ARG A 196 5.32 -17.49 53.10
CA ARG A 196 6.31 -17.73 54.17
C ARG A 196 6.15 -16.76 55.34
N GLN A 197 5.84 -15.49 55.08
CA GLN A 197 5.60 -14.48 56.11
C GLN A 197 4.39 -14.84 56.97
N ARG A 198 3.23 -15.12 56.34
CA ARG A 198 2.02 -15.58 57.05
C ARG A 198 2.27 -16.84 57.88
N ASN A 199 2.95 -17.84 57.31
CA ASN A 199 3.35 -19.06 58.03
C ASN A 199 4.34 -18.81 59.20
N MET A 200 5.04 -17.67 59.24
CA MET A 200 5.89 -17.26 60.36
C MET A 200 5.10 -16.44 61.39
N GLU A 201 4.21 -15.55 60.95
CA GLU A 201 3.29 -14.80 61.79
C GLU A 201 2.37 -15.74 62.58
N GLU A 202 1.76 -16.72 61.92
CA GLU A 202 0.95 -17.78 62.55
C GLU A 202 1.77 -18.58 63.59
N LYS A 203 3.04 -18.91 63.29
CA LYS A 203 3.90 -19.61 64.25
C LYS A 203 4.26 -18.75 65.46
N ASN A 204 4.53 -17.47 65.25
CA ASN A 204 4.83 -16.53 66.34
C ASN A 204 3.60 -16.36 67.24
N ALA A 205 2.41 -16.14 66.67
CA ALA A 205 1.17 -16.06 67.44
C ALA A 205 0.87 -17.36 68.23
N ASN A 206 1.11 -18.53 67.64
CA ASN A 206 0.98 -19.81 68.34
C ASN A 206 2.02 -19.96 69.48
N LEU A 207 3.26 -19.48 69.30
CA LEU A 207 4.28 -19.45 70.35
C LEU A 207 3.90 -18.49 71.48
N GLU A 208 3.33 -17.32 71.19
CA GLU A 208 2.82 -16.38 72.18
C GLU A 208 1.69 -16.98 73.03
N ILE A 209 0.74 -17.70 72.40
CA ILE A 209 -0.31 -18.45 73.10
C ILE A 209 0.28 -19.53 74.02
N VAL A 210 1.29 -20.28 73.55
CA VAL A 210 1.96 -21.31 74.36
C VAL A 210 2.75 -20.70 75.53
N LEU A 211 3.43 -19.56 75.32
CA LEU A 211 4.12 -18.82 76.37
C LEU A 211 3.14 -18.30 77.43
N TYR A 212 1.98 -17.79 77.01
CA TYR A 212 0.90 -17.37 77.91
C TYR A 212 0.38 -18.55 78.76
N GLN A 213 0.09 -19.70 78.14
CA GLN A 213 -0.32 -20.92 78.86
C GLN A 213 0.76 -21.44 79.83
N ILE A 214 2.04 -21.31 79.50
CA ILE A 214 3.15 -21.64 80.40
C ILE A 214 3.18 -20.72 81.62
N ASN A 215 2.89 -19.43 81.44
CA ASN A 215 2.83 -18.46 82.55
C ASN A 215 1.60 -18.70 83.44
N GLN A 216 0.40 -18.92 82.86
CA GLN A 216 -0.79 -19.33 83.63
C GLN A 216 -0.50 -20.57 84.49
N ARG A 217 0.12 -21.61 83.92
CA ARG A 217 0.52 -22.83 84.68
C ARG A 217 1.59 -22.59 85.74
N ARG A 218 2.36 -21.50 85.68
CA ARG A 218 3.29 -21.09 86.75
C ARG A 218 2.55 -20.37 87.87
N GLU A 219 1.59 -19.53 87.54
CA GLU A 219 0.71 -18.84 88.49
C GLU A 219 -0.18 -19.84 89.24
N GLU A 220 -0.82 -20.78 88.54
CA GLU A 220 -1.58 -21.91 89.12
C GLU A 220 -0.74 -22.71 90.13
N ARG A 221 0.51 -23.05 89.77
CA ARG A 221 1.43 -23.76 90.67
C ARG A 221 1.86 -22.91 91.86
N ALA A 222 2.04 -21.61 91.68
CA ALA A 222 2.36 -20.70 92.77
C ALA A 222 1.19 -20.58 93.77
N ALA A 223 -0.06 -20.53 93.27
CA ALA A 223 -1.26 -20.57 94.10
C ALA A 223 -1.37 -21.91 94.86
N GLN A 224 -1.24 -23.06 94.18
CA GLN A 224 -1.25 -24.38 94.81
C GLN A 224 -0.16 -24.56 95.89
N LEU A 225 0.99 -23.89 95.74
CA LEU A 225 2.06 -23.86 96.76
C LEU A 225 1.77 -22.91 97.94
N GLN A 226 0.87 -21.94 97.79
CA GLN A 226 0.34 -21.15 98.90
C GLN A 226 -0.78 -21.91 99.62
N ASP A 227 -1.70 -22.54 98.88
CA ASP A 227 -2.80 -23.31 99.46
C ASP A 227 -2.32 -24.53 100.25
N ARG A 228 -1.29 -25.24 99.77
CA ARG A 228 -0.63 -26.29 100.56
C ARG A 228 -0.07 -25.78 101.89
N LYS A 229 0.53 -24.57 101.90
CA LYS A 229 1.05 -23.98 103.15
C LYS A 229 -0.07 -23.63 104.14
N ARG A 230 -1.26 -23.26 103.66
CA ARG A 230 -2.45 -23.05 104.51
C ARG A 230 -2.88 -24.37 105.14
N VAL A 231 -3.04 -25.43 104.33
CA VAL A 231 -3.40 -26.76 104.83
C VAL A 231 -2.34 -27.33 105.79
N ASP A 232 -1.04 -27.09 105.54
CA ASP A 232 0.05 -27.47 106.45
C ASP A 232 0.03 -26.67 107.77
N GLN A 233 -0.53 -25.46 107.79
CA GLN A 233 -0.73 -24.64 108.99
C GLN A 233 -1.97 -25.08 109.77
N GLU A 234 -3.12 -25.20 109.10
CA GLU A 234 -4.39 -25.72 109.65
C GLU A 234 -4.18 -27.10 110.29
N ALA A 235 -3.51 -28.01 109.59
CA ALA A 235 -3.17 -29.35 110.10
C ALA A 235 -2.04 -29.38 111.16
N ALA A 236 -1.42 -28.23 111.48
CA ALA A 236 -0.53 -28.09 112.63
C ALA A 236 -1.28 -27.51 113.85
N GLU A 237 -2.24 -26.61 113.62
CA GLU A 237 -3.15 -26.07 114.63
C GLU A 237 -4.05 -27.17 115.20
N GLU A 238 -4.70 -27.98 114.35
CA GLU A 238 -5.49 -29.16 114.79
C GLU A 238 -4.69 -30.13 115.68
N ARG A 239 -3.38 -30.30 115.41
CA ARG A 239 -2.51 -31.18 116.22
C ARG A 239 -2.14 -30.57 117.55
N ALA A 240 -2.05 -29.25 117.66
CA ALA A 240 -1.85 -28.57 118.93
C ALA A 240 -3.09 -28.75 119.82
N GLU A 241 -4.29 -28.51 119.27
CA GLU A 241 -5.56 -28.71 119.97
C GLU A 241 -5.73 -30.15 120.47
N GLN A 242 -5.43 -31.15 119.63
CA GLN A 242 -5.48 -32.58 120.02
C GLN A 242 -4.50 -32.93 121.15
N LEU A 243 -3.31 -32.34 121.19
CA LEU A 243 -2.34 -32.53 122.26
C LEU A 243 -2.77 -31.87 123.58
N GLU A 244 -3.43 -30.71 123.50
CA GLU A 244 -4.05 -30.06 124.67
C GLU A 244 -5.23 -30.87 125.22
N GLU A 245 -6.08 -31.43 124.35
CA GLU A 245 -7.13 -32.36 124.74
C GLU A 245 -6.58 -33.62 125.44
N GLU A 246 -5.53 -34.24 124.89
CA GLU A 246 -4.89 -35.40 125.52
C GLU A 246 -4.31 -35.06 126.90
N ALA A 247 -3.68 -33.90 127.07
CA ALA A 247 -3.18 -33.44 128.36
C ALA A 247 -4.31 -33.29 129.39
N GLN A 248 -5.44 -32.69 129.00
CA GLN A 248 -6.63 -32.55 129.84
C GLN A 248 -7.25 -33.91 130.24
N ARG A 249 -7.27 -34.89 129.32
CA ARG A 249 -7.76 -36.25 129.62
C ARG A 249 -6.88 -36.95 130.65
N ARG A 250 -5.55 -36.94 130.45
CA ARG A 250 -4.57 -37.56 131.37
C ARG A 250 -4.63 -36.96 132.79
N ALA A 251 -4.91 -35.66 132.93
CA ALA A 251 -5.11 -35.02 134.23
C ALA A 251 -6.30 -35.64 135.00
N ARG A 252 -7.45 -35.81 134.33
CA ARG A 252 -8.66 -36.42 134.93
C ARG A 252 -8.44 -37.88 135.33
N ASP A 253 -7.66 -38.63 134.56
CA ASP A 253 -7.35 -40.04 134.88
C ASP A 253 -6.49 -40.19 136.15
N VAL A 254 -5.60 -39.22 136.43
CA VAL A 254 -4.83 -39.17 137.69
C VAL A 254 -5.74 -38.87 138.88
N GLU A 255 -6.67 -37.92 138.76
CA GLU A 255 -7.68 -37.62 139.80
C GLU A 255 -8.58 -38.84 140.08
N ASN A 256 -9.05 -39.51 139.02
CA ASN A 256 -9.83 -40.74 139.11
C ASN A 256 -9.04 -41.88 139.77
N GLY A 257 -7.73 -41.98 139.51
CA GLY A 257 -6.84 -42.97 140.15
C GLY A 257 -6.83 -42.81 141.68
N ALA A 258 -6.58 -41.60 142.17
CA ALA A 258 -6.55 -41.29 143.59
C ALA A 258 -7.89 -41.57 144.30
N TYR A 259 -9.02 -41.27 143.65
CA TYR A 259 -10.35 -41.56 144.18
C TYR A 259 -10.60 -43.08 144.34
N ASN A 260 -10.18 -43.88 143.36
CA ASN A 260 -10.43 -45.33 143.36
C ASN A 260 -9.59 -46.10 144.40
N GLU A 261 -8.37 -45.66 144.72
CA GLU A 261 -7.58 -46.28 145.79
C GLU A 261 -8.22 -46.08 147.17
N ALA A 262 -8.80 -44.90 147.42
CA ALA A 262 -9.45 -44.54 148.69
C ALA A 262 -10.74 -45.32 148.99
N HIS A 263 -11.33 -46.04 148.02
CA HIS A 263 -12.63 -46.74 148.16
C HIS A 263 -12.55 -48.26 147.86
N ARG A 264 -11.34 -48.83 147.90
CA ARG A 264 -11.07 -50.25 147.61
C ARG A 264 -11.69 -51.21 148.64
N ARG A 265 -12.68 -52.01 148.22
CA ARG A 265 -13.43 -52.95 149.09
C ARG A 265 -12.59 -54.17 149.52
N ALA A 266 -12.81 -54.63 150.75
CA ALA A 266 -12.17 -55.83 151.32
C ALA A 266 -12.68 -57.14 150.71
N ALA A 267 -11.84 -58.18 150.69
CA ALA A 267 -12.14 -59.46 150.04
C ALA A 267 -13.04 -60.38 150.87
N LEU A 268 -14.21 -60.74 150.33
CA LEU A 268 -15.17 -61.66 150.97
C LEU A 268 -14.73 -63.13 150.93
N THR A 269 -15.01 -63.86 152.01
CA THR A 269 -14.66 -65.28 152.18
C THR A 269 -15.52 -66.23 151.34
N LYS A 270 -15.05 -67.47 151.15
CA LYS A 270 -15.66 -68.46 150.24
C LYS A 270 -17.12 -68.81 150.61
N SER A 271 -17.48 -68.78 151.89
CA SER A 271 -18.86 -69.00 152.38
C SER A 271 -19.78 -67.81 152.09
N GLN A 272 -19.28 -66.58 152.17
CA GLN A 272 -20.02 -65.36 151.81
C GLN A 272 -20.27 -65.27 150.30
N LYS A 273 -19.28 -65.68 149.48
CA LYS A 273 -19.42 -65.82 148.02
C LYS A 273 -20.44 -66.89 147.60
N LEU A 274 -20.66 -67.91 148.43
CA LEU A 274 -21.72 -68.91 148.20
C LEU A 274 -23.11 -68.37 148.55
N ARG A 275 -23.26 -67.62 149.65
CA ARG A 275 -24.55 -67.02 150.03
C ARG A 275 -25.02 -65.96 149.03
N THR A 276 -24.11 -65.12 148.53
CA THR A 276 -24.41 -64.15 147.45
C THR A 276 -24.87 -64.86 146.18
N ARG A 277 -24.14 -65.87 145.70
CA ARG A 277 -24.56 -66.70 144.56
C ARG A 277 -25.94 -67.33 144.73
N VAL A 278 -26.29 -67.86 145.90
CA VAL A 278 -27.64 -68.41 146.12
C VAL A 278 -28.72 -67.32 146.02
N THR A 279 -28.45 -66.10 146.48
CA THR A 279 -29.37 -64.95 146.30
C THR A 279 -29.35 -64.29 144.93
N GLU A 280 -28.35 -64.62 144.09
CA GLU A 280 -28.25 -64.21 142.68
C GLU A 280 -29.00 -65.22 141.81
N ASN A 281 -28.69 -66.52 141.91
CA ASN A 281 -29.42 -67.61 141.25
C ASN A 281 -30.94 -67.53 141.48
N ALA A 282 -31.39 -67.21 142.71
CA ALA A 282 -32.83 -67.07 143.02
C ALA A 282 -33.50 -65.87 142.33
N LYS A 283 -32.74 -64.86 141.89
CA LYS A 283 -33.21 -63.76 141.03
C LYS A 283 -33.13 -64.14 139.56
N ASP A 284 -32.11 -64.89 139.16
CA ASP A 284 -31.94 -65.37 137.79
C ASP A 284 -33.03 -66.38 137.40
N GLU A 285 -33.45 -67.27 138.32
CA GLU A 285 -34.64 -68.13 138.13
C GLU A 285 -35.95 -67.32 138.00
N ALA A 286 -36.07 -66.19 138.69
CA ALA A 286 -37.22 -65.30 138.57
C ALA A 286 -37.18 -64.51 137.23
N ALA A 287 -35.99 -64.13 136.77
CA ALA A 287 -35.78 -63.50 135.48
C ALA A 287 -36.10 -64.46 134.32
N LEU A 288 -35.65 -65.72 134.41
CA LEU A 288 -35.93 -66.76 133.42
C LEU A 288 -37.44 -67.00 133.21
N ARG A 289 -38.23 -67.10 134.30
CA ARG A 289 -39.71 -67.19 134.17
C ARG A 289 -40.32 -65.97 133.49
N ALA A 290 -39.83 -64.77 133.82
CA ALA A 290 -40.22 -63.53 133.17
C ALA A 290 -39.71 -63.40 131.71
N GLU A 291 -38.87 -64.31 131.22
CA GLU A 291 -38.49 -64.45 129.81
C GLU A 291 -39.26 -65.57 129.11
N GLU A 292 -39.59 -66.66 129.79
CA GLU A 292 -40.54 -67.68 129.31
C GLU A 292 -41.92 -67.07 129.04
N GLU A 293 -42.42 -66.21 129.92
CA GLU A 293 -43.67 -65.44 129.72
C GLU A 293 -43.60 -64.48 128.52
N LYS A 294 -42.43 -63.89 128.23
CA LYS A 294 -42.21 -63.07 127.02
C LYS A 294 -42.17 -63.93 125.75
N VAL A 295 -41.55 -65.11 125.81
CA VAL A 295 -41.50 -66.05 124.69
C VAL A 295 -42.90 -66.60 124.37
N ASP A 296 -43.71 -66.91 125.37
CA ASP A 296 -45.08 -67.39 125.16
C ASP A 296 -46.05 -66.29 124.71
N SER A 297 -45.89 -65.05 125.17
CA SER A 297 -46.65 -63.91 124.61
C SER A 297 -46.23 -63.59 123.17
N LEU A 298 -44.94 -63.74 122.80
CA LEU A 298 -44.49 -63.68 121.41
C LEU A 298 -45.08 -64.80 120.54
N LYS A 299 -45.16 -66.05 121.04
CA LYS A 299 -45.84 -67.15 120.32
C LYS A 299 -47.31 -66.84 120.07
N ARG A 300 -48.05 -66.33 121.07
CA ARG A 300 -49.45 -65.92 120.94
C ARG A 300 -49.62 -64.79 119.91
N TRP A 301 -48.73 -63.79 119.93
CA TRP A 301 -48.72 -62.71 118.94
C TRP A 301 -48.47 -63.23 117.51
N VAL A 302 -47.54 -64.17 117.32
CA VAL A 302 -47.29 -64.78 116.00
C VAL A 302 -48.52 -65.56 115.51
N LEU A 303 -49.20 -66.31 116.38
CA LEU A 303 -50.43 -67.04 116.03
C LEU A 303 -51.56 -66.09 115.62
N GLU A 304 -51.89 -65.09 116.45
CA GLU A 304 -52.88 -64.06 116.10
C GLU A 304 -52.54 -63.38 114.76
N HIS A 305 -51.24 -63.12 114.50
CA HIS A 305 -50.83 -62.45 113.27
C HIS A 305 -50.93 -63.35 112.03
N GLN A 306 -50.85 -64.68 112.20
CA GLN A 306 -51.13 -65.65 111.14
C GLN A 306 -52.63 -65.76 110.87
N GLU A 307 -53.47 -65.84 111.91
CA GLU A 307 -54.94 -65.84 111.77
C GLU A 307 -55.44 -64.58 111.06
N LYS A 308 -54.94 -63.39 111.46
CA LYS A 308 -55.24 -62.11 110.80
C LYS A 308 -54.78 -62.07 109.33
N LYS A 309 -53.71 -62.79 108.96
CA LYS A 309 -53.30 -62.95 107.55
C LYS A 309 -54.20 -63.90 106.77
N GLN A 310 -54.70 -64.98 107.38
CA GLN A 310 -55.64 -65.91 106.75
C GLN A 310 -57.01 -65.24 106.51
N ALA A 311 -57.53 -64.50 107.47
CA ALA A 311 -58.75 -63.70 107.32
C ALA A 311 -58.63 -62.67 106.16
N ALA A 312 -57.54 -61.90 106.12
CA ALA A 312 -57.30 -60.93 105.05
C ALA A 312 -57.09 -61.58 103.67
N PHE A 313 -56.71 -62.86 103.60
CA PHE A 313 -56.64 -63.61 102.34
C PHE A 313 -58.03 -64.08 101.87
N GLU A 314 -58.87 -64.57 102.78
CA GLU A 314 -60.28 -64.90 102.53
C GLU A 314 -61.08 -63.71 101.96
N GLU A 315 -60.92 -62.52 102.54
CA GLU A 315 -61.57 -61.28 102.07
C GLU A 315 -61.14 -60.91 100.65
N ARG A 316 -59.83 -60.96 100.36
CA ARG A 316 -59.28 -60.68 99.02
C ARG A 316 -59.74 -61.70 97.99
N LYS A 317 -59.88 -62.98 98.37
CA LYS A 317 -60.41 -64.04 97.51
C LYS A 317 -61.89 -63.77 97.13
N LYS A 318 -62.69 -63.27 98.08
CA LYS A 318 -64.09 -62.88 97.84
C LYS A 318 -64.18 -61.65 96.91
N ALA A 319 -63.35 -60.63 97.13
CA ALA A 319 -63.28 -59.45 96.26
C ALA A 319 -62.76 -59.75 94.84
N GLY A 320 -61.82 -60.68 94.69
CA GLY A 320 -61.29 -61.12 93.39
C GLY A 320 -62.35 -61.83 92.53
N LEU A 321 -63.15 -62.71 93.14
CA LEU A 321 -64.26 -63.39 92.46
C LEU A 321 -65.34 -62.43 91.92
N GLN A 322 -65.56 -61.29 92.59
CA GLN A 322 -66.48 -60.26 92.10
C GLN A 322 -65.94 -59.56 90.84
N ARG A 323 -64.64 -59.23 90.79
CA ARG A 323 -64.04 -58.55 89.63
C ARG A 323 -64.04 -59.42 88.36
N TYR A 324 -63.79 -60.72 88.50
CA TYR A 324 -63.87 -61.66 87.37
C TYR A 324 -65.29 -61.80 86.76
N LEU A 325 -66.35 -61.40 87.47
CA LEU A 325 -67.71 -61.38 86.93
C LEU A 325 -68.03 -60.07 86.18
N ASP A 326 -67.36 -58.96 86.52
CA ASP A 326 -67.54 -57.67 85.84
C ASP A 326 -66.62 -57.48 84.62
N GLU A 327 -65.44 -58.10 84.61
CA GLU A 327 -64.53 -58.11 83.45
C GLU A 327 -65.05 -58.96 82.26
N ALA A 328 -66.13 -59.73 82.44
CA ALA A 328 -66.77 -60.54 81.40
C ALA A 328 -67.69 -59.74 80.44
N ARG A 329 -67.79 -58.41 80.57
CA ARG A 329 -68.70 -57.56 79.78
C ARG A 329 -68.02 -57.07 78.48
N PRO A 330 -68.64 -57.23 77.29
CA PRO A 330 -67.95 -57.13 75.99
C PRO A 330 -67.70 -55.69 75.47
N GLU A 331 -67.64 -54.68 76.34
CA GLU A 331 -67.58 -53.27 75.94
C GLU A 331 -66.15 -52.67 75.98
N ASN A 332 -65.16 -53.38 76.56
CA ASN A 332 -63.84 -52.81 76.91
C ASN A 332 -62.64 -53.57 76.29
N LEU A 333 -62.61 -53.78 74.97
CA LEU A 333 -61.48 -54.40 74.25
C LEU A 333 -60.92 -53.49 73.12
N PRO A 334 -59.74 -52.86 73.31
CA PRO A 334 -59.09 -52.03 72.28
C PRO A 334 -58.41 -52.82 71.14
N ILE A 335 -58.24 -52.17 69.97
CA ILE A 335 -57.73 -52.76 68.72
C ILE A 335 -56.33 -52.19 68.36
N TYR A 336 -55.52 -52.98 67.64
CA TYR A 336 -54.10 -52.71 67.32
C TYR A 336 -53.86 -51.97 65.98
N ARG A 337 -52.61 -51.52 65.77
CA ARG A 337 -52.11 -50.75 64.60
C ARG A 337 -51.87 -51.60 63.33
N THR A 338 -51.93 -50.97 62.15
CA THR A 338 -51.55 -51.51 60.83
C THR A 338 -50.56 -50.60 60.07
N GLN A 339 -50.06 -51.06 58.90
CA GLN A 339 -49.01 -50.41 58.09
C GLN A 339 -49.61 -49.71 56.85
N ASP A 340 -49.31 -48.43 56.59
CA ASP A 340 -49.83 -47.70 55.41
C ASP A 340 -48.94 -46.51 54.91
N VAL A 341 -47.63 -46.48 55.23
CA VAL A 341 -46.78 -45.26 55.05
C VAL A 341 -45.63 -45.41 54.02
N PHE A 342 -45.60 -46.49 53.22
CA PHE A 342 -44.43 -46.78 52.37
C PHE A 342 -44.57 -46.38 50.88
N GLU A 343 -45.77 -46.17 50.36
CA GLU A 343 -46.01 -46.21 48.90
C GLU A 343 -45.80 -44.88 48.15
N GLN A 344 -45.81 -43.72 48.82
CA GLN A 344 -46.02 -42.44 48.13
C GLN A 344 -44.76 -41.72 47.60
N LYS A 345 -43.54 -42.24 47.75
CA LYS A 345 -42.29 -41.54 47.33
C LYS A 345 -41.20 -42.44 46.71
N GLY A 346 -41.56 -43.30 45.76
CA GLY A 346 -40.60 -44.10 44.98
C GLY A 346 -40.78 -43.96 43.46
N GLN A 347 -39.88 -43.22 42.78
CA GLN A 347 -39.74 -43.32 41.32
C GLN A 347 -38.81 -44.48 40.96
N SER A 348 -39.19 -45.31 39.98
CA SER A 348 -38.48 -46.56 39.68
C SER A 348 -37.19 -46.34 38.87
N PHE A 349 -36.14 -47.09 39.22
CA PHE A 349 -34.83 -47.05 38.56
C PHE A 349 -34.90 -47.34 37.05
N LEU A 350 -35.80 -48.25 36.64
CA LEU A 350 -35.97 -48.68 35.25
C LEU A 350 -36.41 -47.54 34.31
N GLN A 351 -37.16 -46.57 34.81
CA GLN A 351 -37.67 -45.45 34.01
C GLN A 351 -36.55 -44.51 33.55
N ARG A 352 -35.49 -44.34 34.36
CA ARG A 352 -34.29 -43.56 33.98
C ARG A 352 -33.41 -44.24 32.93
N LEU A 353 -33.51 -45.55 32.76
CA LEU A 353 -32.71 -46.29 31.78
C LEU A 353 -33.23 -46.05 30.35
N TYR A 354 -34.56 -46.13 30.18
CA TYR A 354 -35.23 -45.98 28.89
C TYR A 354 -34.95 -44.63 28.20
N ASP A 355 -35.03 -43.53 28.96
CA ASP A 355 -34.80 -42.17 28.43
C ASP A 355 -33.34 -41.93 27.99
N SER A 356 -32.39 -42.74 28.48
CA SER A 356 -30.96 -42.60 28.16
C SER A 356 -30.57 -43.26 26.83
N ASP A 357 -31.21 -44.38 26.46
CA ASP A 357 -30.92 -45.13 25.23
C ASP A 357 -31.49 -44.49 23.96
N ALA A 358 -32.58 -43.74 24.06
CA ALA A 358 -33.17 -43.03 22.91
C ALA A 358 -32.22 -41.93 22.41
N ASN A 359 -31.74 -41.09 23.33
CA ASN A 359 -30.93 -39.89 23.06
C ASN A 359 -29.52 -40.17 22.48
N GLN A 360 -29.05 -41.41 22.51
CA GLN A 360 -27.76 -41.80 21.90
C GLN A 360 -27.88 -42.22 20.44
N LYS A 361 -29.03 -42.76 20.02
CA LYS A 361 -29.19 -43.36 18.68
C LYS A 361 -29.31 -42.31 17.56
N GLU A 362 -30.00 -41.20 17.82
CA GLU A 362 -30.11 -40.10 16.84
C GLU A 362 -28.75 -39.48 16.51
N LYS A 363 -27.88 -39.30 17.50
CA LYS A 363 -26.54 -38.71 17.33
C LYS A 363 -25.62 -39.56 16.45
N GLN A 364 -25.76 -40.88 16.48
CA GLN A 364 -24.99 -41.79 15.62
C GLN A 364 -25.51 -41.84 14.17
N HIS A 365 -26.77 -41.44 13.92
CA HIS A 365 -27.34 -41.39 12.58
C HIS A 365 -26.81 -40.20 11.77
N ILE A 366 -26.73 -39.02 12.40
CA ILE A 366 -26.28 -37.76 11.76
C ILE A 366 -24.84 -37.91 11.23
N HIS A 367 -23.92 -38.39 12.07
CA HIS A 367 -22.49 -38.53 11.74
C HIS A 367 -22.20 -39.44 10.51
N ARG A 368 -23.11 -40.37 10.15
CA ARG A 368 -22.94 -41.22 8.96
C ARG A 368 -23.22 -40.48 7.64
N LEU A 369 -24.19 -39.56 7.65
CA LEU A 369 -24.63 -38.84 6.44
C LEU A 369 -23.65 -37.75 6.00
N GLU A 370 -22.67 -37.41 6.83
CA GLU A 370 -21.59 -36.47 6.53
C GLU A 370 -20.44 -37.20 5.81
N MET A 371 -20.02 -38.36 6.32
CA MET A 371 -18.95 -39.20 5.76
C MET A 371 -19.21 -39.72 4.33
N GLU A 372 -20.47 -39.83 3.91
CA GLU A 372 -20.81 -40.32 2.56
C GLU A 372 -20.65 -39.26 1.47
N LYS A 373 -20.66 -37.96 1.81
CA LYS A 373 -20.53 -36.87 0.83
C LYS A 373 -19.09 -36.67 0.36
N GLU A 374 -18.13 -36.69 1.29
CA GLU A 374 -16.70 -36.51 1.02
C GLU A 374 -16.13 -37.57 0.04
N ARG A 375 -16.80 -38.71 -0.11
CA ARG A 375 -16.37 -39.79 -1.01
C ARG A 375 -16.64 -39.52 -2.49
N LEU A 376 -17.67 -38.75 -2.83
CA LEU A 376 -18.12 -38.56 -4.22
C LEU A 376 -17.26 -37.54 -4.97
N GLU A 377 -16.70 -36.54 -4.27
CA GLU A 377 -15.90 -35.46 -4.86
C GLU A 377 -14.50 -35.91 -5.33
N LEU A 378 -14.08 -37.13 -4.96
CA LEU A 378 -12.74 -37.69 -5.26
C LEU A 378 -12.68 -38.55 -6.54
N GLU A 379 -13.81 -38.95 -7.14
CA GLU A 379 -13.82 -39.81 -8.32
C GLU A 379 -13.81 -39.03 -9.66
N GLU A 380 -14.36 -37.81 -9.70
CA GLU A 380 -14.40 -36.99 -10.93
C GLU A 380 -13.01 -36.58 -11.45
N GLN A 381 -12.01 -36.49 -10.58
CA GLN A 381 -10.67 -35.97 -10.92
C GLN A 381 -9.80 -36.92 -11.75
N LYS A 382 -10.24 -38.16 -12.01
CA LYS A 382 -9.43 -39.20 -12.72
C LYS A 382 -9.75 -39.37 -14.21
N ALA A 383 -10.63 -38.56 -14.78
CA ALA A 383 -11.12 -38.73 -16.16
C ALA A 383 -10.31 -38.01 -17.27
N ALA A 384 -9.14 -37.45 -16.96
CA ALA A 384 -8.53 -36.38 -17.79
C ALA A 384 -7.38 -36.78 -18.74
N GLU A 385 -6.72 -37.94 -18.60
CA GLU A 385 -5.41 -38.21 -19.25
C GLU A 385 -5.34 -39.51 -20.08
N ALA A 386 -5.63 -39.46 -21.39
CA ALA A 386 -5.07 -40.37 -22.44
C ALA A 386 -5.61 -40.07 -23.88
N ARG A 387 -4.78 -39.55 -24.83
CA ARG A 387 -5.05 -39.50 -26.30
C ARG A 387 -3.81 -39.11 -27.17
N GLY A 388 -3.60 -39.76 -28.34
CA GLY A 388 -2.55 -39.51 -29.39
C GLY A 388 -1.64 -40.74 -29.70
N ASP A 389 -0.98 -41.00 -30.86
CA ASP A 389 -0.82 -40.33 -32.21
C ASP A 389 -0.21 -41.29 -33.35
N VAL A 390 0.00 -40.90 -34.66
CA VAL A 390 0.21 -41.80 -35.90
C VAL A 390 1.02 -41.23 -37.19
N GLY A 391 1.73 -41.99 -38.14
CA GLY A 391 2.20 -41.53 -39.55
C GLY A 391 3.26 -42.30 -40.53
N SER A 392 3.42 -42.03 -41.92
CA SER A 392 4.42 -42.58 -43.01
C SER A 392 4.47 -42.03 -44.57
N GLY A 393 5.38 -42.40 -45.59
CA GLY A 393 5.45 -42.02 -47.13
C GLY A 393 6.65 -42.44 -48.18
N ASP A 394 6.63 -42.23 -49.59
CA ASP A 394 7.66 -42.68 -50.73
C ASP A 394 7.64 -42.06 -52.29
N GLY A 395 8.53 -42.37 -53.34
CA GLY A 395 8.57 -41.88 -54.84
C GLY A 395 9.62 -42.33 -56.04
N VAL A 396 9.56 -41.92 -57.40
CA VAL A 396 10.32 -42.45 -58.70
C VAL A 396 10.62 -41.54 -60.07
N ASN A 397 11.20 -42.01 -61.28
CA ASN A 397 11.68 -41.21 -62.56
C ASN A 397 11.91 -41.81 -64.10
N GLY A 398 12.50 -41.14 -65.21
CA GLY A 398 12.60 -41.57 -66.74
C GLY A 398 13.60 -40.92 -67.89
N GLU A 399 13.58 -41.18 -69.29
CA GLU A 399 14.62 -40.84 -70.45
C GLU A 399 14.28 -40.76 -72.08
N SER A 400 15.19 -40.51 -73.14
CA SER A 400 14.96 -40.21 -74.68
C SER A 400 16.10 -40.35 -75.89
N LEU A 401 15.91 -40.05 -77.28
CA LEU A 401 16.90 -40.25 -78.50
C LEU A 401 16.71 -39.52 -79.99
N ARG A 402 17.63 -39.53 -81.08
CA ARG A 402 17.66 -38.74 -82.46
C ARG A 402 18.47 -39.23 -83.82
N ARG A 403 18.45 -38.63 -85.11
CA ARG A 403 19.22 -38.95 -86.47
C ARG A 403 19.25 -37.98 -87.81
N HIS A 404 19.92 -38.25 -89.03
CA HIS A 404 20.16 -37.34 -90.32
C HIS A 404 20.70 -37.86 -91.79
N GLY A 405 20.82 -37.08 -92.97
CA GLY A 405 21.62 -37.32 -94.32
C GLY A 405 21.28 -36.65 -95.80
N ALA A 406 22.19 -36.49 -96.89
CA ALA A 406 21.96 -36.01 -98.39
C ALA A 406 23.16 -35.92 -99.52
N ALA A 407 22.98 -35.75 -100.93
CA ALA A 407 24.01 -35.48 -102.10
C ALA A 407 23.60 -35.23 -103.67
N THR A 408 24.43 -34.71 -104.69
CA THR A 408 24.20 -34.53 -106.25
C THR A 408 25.36 -34.04 -107.31
N THR A 409 25.25 -34.14 -108.71
CA THR A 409 26.17 -33.69 -109.92
C THR A 409 25.51 -33.70 -111.41
N ALA A 410 25.98 -33.46 -112.72
CA ALA A 410 26.98 -32.71 -113.67
C ALA A 410 26.76 -33.11 -115.25
N ALA A 411 27.30 -32.72 -116.49
CA ALA A 411 28.02 -31.61 -117.31
C ALA A 411 28.11 -31.85 -118.92
N GLY A 412 28.62 -30.97 -119.88
CA GLY A 412 28.79 -31.19 -121.42
C GLY A 412 29.36 -30.04 -122.43
N PHE A 413 29.64 -30.23 -123.79
CA PHE A 413 30.22 -29.21 -124.82
C PHE A 413 30.13 -29.43 -126.43
N LEU A 414 30.81 -28.64 -127.37
CA LEU A 414 30.60 -28.50 -128.90
C LEU A 414 31.77 -28.37 -130.03
N ASN A 415 31.95 -27.27 -130.85
CA ASN A 415 32.23 -27.23 -132.37
C ASN A 415 33.45 -26.39 -133.04
N LYS A 416 33.76 -26.48 -134.39
CA LYS A 416 35.06 -26.14 -135.15
C LYS A 416 35.45 -24.71 -135.66
N ALA A 417 34.56 -23.88 -136.21
CA ALA A 417 34.98 -22.51 -136.60
C ALA A 417 35.09 -21.64 -135.34
N GLU A 418 34.12 -21.85 -134.46
CA GLU A 418 34.16 -21.54 -133.03
C GLU A 418 35.46 -22.02 -132.38
N GLU A 419 35.87 -23.29 -132.54
CA GLU A 419 37.13 -23.84 -132.00
C GLU A 419 38.36 -22.95 -132.32
N LYS A 420 38.47 -22.37 -133.52
CA LYS A 420 39.60 -21.48 -133.85
C LYS A 420 39.52 -20.12 -133.19
N ALA A 421 38.36 -19.47 -133.18
CA ALA A 421 38.17 -18.20 -132.48
C ALA A 421 38.37 -18.38 -130.97
N TYR A 422 37.75 -19.42 -130.41
CA TYR A 422 37.94 -19.89 -129.04
C TYR A 422 39.41 -20.17 -128.74
N MET A 423 40.18 -20.80 -129.62
CA MET A 423 41.61 -21.05 -129.39
C MET A 423 42.51 -19.81 -129.47
N GLU A 424 42.11 -18.74 -130.17
CA GLU A 424 42.83 -17.45 -130.14
C GLU A 424 42.43 -16.60 -128.93
N GLU A 425 41.16 -16.61 -128.54
CA GLU A 425 40.72 -16.07 -127.25
C GLU A 425 41.41 -16.80 -126.10
N MET A 426 41.38 -18.14 -126.05
CA MET A 426 42.02 -19.00 -125.06
C MET A 426 43.56 -18.96 -125.06
N ARG A 427 44.20 -18.23 -125.99
CA ARG A 427 45.61 -17.84 -125.89
C ARG A 427 45.85 -16.57 -125.07
N ARG A 428 44.91 -15.61 -125.11
CA ARG A 428 44.95 -14.34 -124.34
C ARG A 428 44.19 -14.43 -123.01
N TYR A 429 43.15 -15.25 -122.98
CA TYR A 429 42.29 -15.49 -121.83
C TYR A 429 43.06 -15.94 -120.58
N PRO A 430 44.13 -16.77 -120.65
CA PRO A 430 44.93 -17.13 -119.47
C PRO A 430 45.70 -15.94 -118.87
N GLU A 431 46.12 -14.97 -119.68
CA GLU A 431 46.80 -13.76 -119.19
C GLU A 431 45.79 -12.78 -118.60
N GLN A 432 44.62 -12.63 -119.24
CA GLN A 432 43.50 -11.85 -118.70
C GLN A 432 42.89 -12.47 -117.43
N LEU A 433 42.86 -13.80 -117.32
CA LEU A 433 42.48 -14.52 -116.11
C LEU A 433 43.52 -14.25 -115.02
N ARG A 434 44.81 -14.47 -115.25
CA ARG A 434 45.85 -14.16 -114.26
C ARG A 434 45.82 -12.71 -113.78
N ALA A 435 45.54 -11.76 -114.68
CA ALA A 435 45.36 -10.35 -114.31
C ALA A 435 44.15 -10.17 -113.38
N LYS A 436 42.98 -10.69 -113.75
CA LYS A 436 41.74 -10.62 -112.93
C LYS A 436 41.87 -11.40 -111.62
N GLU A 437 42.50 -12.56 -111.62
CA GLU A 437 42.82 -13.36 -110.44
C GLU A 437 43.79 -12.62 -109.51
N ALA A 438 44.76 -11.89 -110.05
CA ALA A 438 45.66 -11.05 -109.27
C ALA A 438 44.96 -9.81 -108.70
N GLU A 439 44.08 -9.17 -109.47
CA GLU A 439 43.23 -8.06 -109.02
C GLU A 439 42.23 -8.51 -107.93
N GLU A 440 41.55 -9.63 -108.13
CA GLU A 440 40.66 -10.24 -107.13
C GLU A 440 41.44 -10.72 -105.90
N ALA A 441 42.62 -11.31 -106.05
CA ALA A 441 43.47 -11.68 -104.92
C ALA A 441 43.98 -10.45 -104.16
N ALA A 442 44.30 -9.35 -104.84
CA ALA A 442 44.66 -8.08 -104.22
C ALA A 442 43.46 -7.46 -103.49
N ALA A 443 42.27 -7.47 -104.10
CA ALA A 443 41.03 -7.00 -103.48
C ALA A 443 40.67 -7.82 -102.23
N ARG A 444 40.67 -9.16 -102.32
CA ARG A 444 40.43 -10.06 -101.18
C ARG A 444 41.47 -9.87 -100.06
N ARG A 445 42.75 -9.59 -100.39
CA ARG A 445 43.79 -9.25 -99.40
C ARG A 445 43.54 -7.90 -98.74
N ALA A 446 43.16 -6.88 -99.50
CA ALA A 446 42.82 -5.55 -98.96
C ALA A 446 41.55 -5.62 -98.08
N GLU A 447 40.56 -6.41 -98.46
CA GLU A 447 39.35 -6.67 -97.68
C GLU A 447 39.67 -7.47 -96.41
N ALA A 448 40.49 -8.51 -96.48
CA ALA A 448 40.94 -9.26 -95.30
C ALA A 448 41.68 -8.34 -94.31
N LEU A 449 42.59 -7.47 -94.78
CA LEU A 449 43.27 -6.47 -93.94
C LEU A 449 42.30 -5.44 -93.33
N ARG A 450 41.26 -5.04 -94.08
CA ARG A 450 40.18 -4.17 -93.57
C ARG A 450 39.38 -4.87 -92.47
N ILE A 451 39.01 -6.13 -92.66
CA ILE A 451 38.30 -6.95 -91.68
C ILE A 451 39.16 -7.17 -90.43
N GLU A 452 40.45 -7.51 -90.58
CA GLU A 452 41.40 -7.67 -89.47
C GLU A 452 41.53 -6.36 -88.67
N ARG A 453 41.59 -5.20 -89.35
CA ARG A 453 41.60 -3.88 -88.69
C ARG A 453 40.31 -3.61 -87.92
N ILE A 454 39.15 -3.97 -88.47
CA ILE A 454 37.84 -3.87 -87.78
C ILE A 454 37.80 -4.79 -86.55
N GLN A 455 38.27 -6.04 -86.67
CA GLN A 455 38.34 -6.98 -85.55
C GLN A 455 39.28 -6.48 -84.44
N LYS A 456 40.43 -5.88 -84.78
CA LYS A 456 41.33 -5.24 -83.81
C LYS A 456 40.67 -4.06 -83.08
N LEU A 457 39.88 -3.24 -83.78
CA LEU A 457 39.11 -2.15 -83.16
C LEU A 457 38.02 -2.70 -82.23
N GLN A 458 37.21 -3.65 -82.68
CA GLN A 458 36.18 -4.30 -81.85
C GLN A 458 36.78 -5.03 -80.63
N ALA A 459 37.99 -5.58 -80.73
CA ALA A 459 38.70 -6.19 -79.62
C ALA A 459 39.22 -5.12 -78.62
N ALA A 460 39.61 -3.94 -79.09
CA ALA A 460 39.97 -2.81 -78.23
C ALA A 460 38.73 -2.25 -77.51
N GLU A 461 37.64 -1.98 -78.23
CA GLU A 461 36.35 -1.55 -77.66
C GLU A 461 35.83 -2.53 -76.61
N LYS A 462 35.91 -3.84 -76.85
CA LYS A 462 35.53 -4.86 -75.86
C LYS A 462 36.42 -4.81 -74.60
N ARG A 463 37.72 -4.59 -74.74
CA ARG A 463 38.64 -4.43 -73.58
C ARG A 463 38.33 -3.16 -72.79
N GLU A 464 38.08 -2.05 -73.48
CA GLU A 464 37.74 -0.78 -72.84
C GLU A 464 36.39 -0.86 -72.12
N ASN A 465 35.36 -1.44 -72.74
CA ASN A 465 34.05 -1.64 -72.11
C ASN A 465 34.13 -2.57 -70.89
N VAL A 466 34.99 -3.60 -70.91
CA VAL A 466 35.27 -4.43 -69.72
C VAL A 466 35.99 -3.61 -68.64
N HIS A 467 36.95 -2.75 -68.99
CA HIS A 467 37.63 -1.86 -68.04
C HIS A 467 36.64 -0.91 -67.35
N ARG A 468 35.85 -0.17 -68.15
CA ARG A 468 34.79 0.73 -67.68
C ARG A 468 33.77 0.01 -66.79
N ALA A 469 33.40 -1.23 -67.11
CA ALA A 469 32.48 -2.03 -66.29
C ALA A 469 33.09 -2.50 -64.95
N VAL A 470 34.42 -2.74 -64.91
CA VAL A 470 35.13 -3.04 -63.66
C VAL A 470 35.31 -1.78 -62.80
N GLU A 471 35.55 -0.62 -63.42
CA GLU A 471 35.61 0.68 -62.75
C GLU A 471 34.25 1.08 -62.17
N ALA A 472 33.16 0.94 -62.95
CA ALA A 472 31.79 1.16 -62.47
C ALA A 472 31.48 0.32 -61.23
N ARG A 473 31.75 -1.00 -61.28
CA ARG A 473 31.55 -1.90 -60.12
C ARG A 473 32.39 -1.53 -58.90
N ARG A 474 33.61 -1.05 -59.10
CA ARG A 474 34.47 -0.56 -58.00
C ARG A 474 33.89 0.72 -57.37
N PHE A 475 33.38 1.63 -58.19
CA PHE A 475 32.75 2.87 -57.73
C PHE A 475 31.40 2.61 -57.04
N GLU A 476 30.57 1.72 -57.58
CA GLU A 476 29.34 1.22 -56.95
C GLU A 476 29.63 0.61 -55.56
N PHE A 477 30.65 -0.25 -55.47
CA PHE A 477 31.09 -0.83 -54.20
C PHE A 477 31.60 0.22 -53.20
N GLN A 478 32.38 1.21 -53.66
CA GLN A 478 32.84 2.33 -52.82
C GLN A 478 31.67 3.19 -52.33
N GLN A 479 30.65 3.44 -53.15
CA GLN A 479 29.44 4.13 -52.70
C GLN A 479 28.66 3.31 -51.67
N GLN A 480 28.53 2.00 -51.87
CA GLN A 480 27.84 1.11 -50.92
C GLN A 480 28.57 1.07 -49.57
N GLN A 481 29.90 1.01 -49.56
CA GLN A 481 30.68 1.11 -48.31
C GLN A 481 30.50 2.48 -47.64
N ALA A 482 30.60 3.58 -48.39
CA ALA A 482 30.43 4.93 -47.84
C ALA A 482 29.00 5.18 -47.29
N GLN A 483 27.98 4.57 -47.91
CA GLN A 483 26.61 4.58 -47.39
C GLN A 483 26.49 3.79 -46.09
N GLN A 484 27.03 2.56 -46.05
CA GLN A 484 27.07 1.73 -44.83
C GLN A 484 27.81 2.42 -43.68
N GLU A 485 28.96 3.05 -43.93
CA GLU A 485 29.71 3.82 -42.93
C GLU A 485 28.93 5.04 -42.43
N ALA A 486 28.21 5.74 -43.32
CA ALA A 486 27.38 6.89 -42.95
C ALA A 486 26.15 6.46 -42.12
N ASP A 487 25.50 5.36 -42.46
CA ASP A 487 24.37 4.82 -41.71
C ASP A 487 24.79 4.20 -40.37
N ASP A 488 25.93 3.50 -40.31
CA ASP A 488 26.54 3.06 -39.05
C ASP A 488 26.91 4.25 -38.14
N ALA A 489 27.40 5.36 -38.71
CA ALA A 489 27.67 6.59 -37.96
C ALA A 489 26.37 7.25 -37.44
N ARG A 490 25.30 7.29 -38.26
CA ARG A 490 23.96 7.71 -37.83
C ARG A 490 23.43 6.84 -36.70
N TYR A 491 23.58 5.51 -36.78
CA TYR A 491 23.18 4.59 -35.72
C TYR A 491 23.96 4.79 -34.43
N ARG A 492 25.28 5.08 -34.48
CA ARG A 492 26.07 5.40 -33.28
C ARG A 492 25.60 6.70 -32.63
N ALA A 493 25.45 7.77 -33.41
CA ALA A 493 24.92 9.04 -32.91
C ALA A 493 23.50 8.90 -32.34
N TYR A 494 22.67 8.05 -32.96
CA TYR A 494 21.34 7.69 -32.45
C TYR A 494 21.44 6.96 -31.10
N ILE A 495 22.25 5.90 -30.99
CA ILE A 495 22.49 5.18 -29.73
C ILE A 495 22.89 6.16 -28.63
N ASP A 496 23.92 6.97 -28.85
CA ASP A 496 24.42 7.95 -27.87
C ASP A 496 23.38 9.01 -27.49
N SER A 497 22.47 9.38 -28.41
CA SER A 497 21.40 10.34 -28.15
C SER A 497 20.26 9.84 -27.26
N VAL A 498 20.00 8.52 -27.24
CA VAL A 498 18.88 7.93 -26.47
C VAL A 498 19.35 7.12 -25.25
N VAL A 499 20.59 6.64 -25.23
CA VAL A 499 21.14 5.87 -24.09
C VAL A 499 21.22 6.76 -22.81
N PRO A 500 20.72 6.28 -21.65
CA PRO A 500 20.95 6.95 -20.38
C PRO A 500 22.44 7.03 -20.05
N ALA A 501 22.92 8.18 -19.57
CA ALA A 501 24.32 8.38 -19.19
C ALA A 501 24.82 7.45 -18.05
N ASP A 502 23.90 6.77 -17.36
CA ASP A 502 24.16 5.78 -16.31
C ASP A 502 23.96 4.32 -16.77
N MET A 503 23.83 4.06 -18.08
CA MET A 503 23.64 2.71 -18.60
C MET A 503 24.88 1.84 -18.37
N ASP A 504 24.66 0.59 -17.92
CA ASP A 504 25.72 -0.39 -17.72
C ASP A 504 26.65 -0.45 -18.96
N PRO A 505 27.98 -0.22 -18.81
CA PRO A 505 28.93 -0.29 -19.90
C PRO A 505 28.90 -1.61 -20.69
N PHE A 506 28.47 -2.72 -20.10
CA PHE A 506 28.25 -3.98 -20.81
C PHE A 506 27.03 -3.92 -21.75
N LEU A 507 25.93 -3.30 -21.31
CA LEU A 507 24.74 -3.08 -22.14
C LEU A 507 24.99 -2.05 -23.23
N TYR A 508 25.77 -0.99 -22.94
CA TYR A 508 26.20 -0.02 -23.95
C TYR A 508 27.07 -0.67 -25.03
N ARG A 509 28.04 -1.52 -24.64
CA ARG A 509 28.83 -2.33 -25.58
C ARG A 509 27.97 -3.28 -26.41
N LYS A 510 26.91 -3.87 -25.83
CA LYS A 510 25.97 -4.71 -26.59
C LYS A 510 25.07 -3.91 -27.52
N ALA A 511 24.65 -2.70 -27.15
CA ALA A 511 23.85 -1.83 -28.02
C ALA A 511 24.66 -1.28 -29.21
N THR A 512 25.95 -1.02 -29.00
CA THR A 512 26.90 -0.54 -30.04
C THR A 512 27.52 -1.65 -30.89
N GLN A 513 27.34 -2.92 -30.51
CA GLN A 513 27.65 -4.08 -31.36
C GLN A 513 26.60 -4.22 -32.47
N LEU A 514 26.85 -3.50 -33.57
CA LEU A 514 26.16 -3.69 -34.84
C LEU A 514 26.43 -5.13 -35.36
N GLN A 515 25.36 -5.84 -35.69
CA GLN A 515 25.36 -7.15 -36.35
C GLN A 515 24.69 -7.04 -37.72
#